data_AF-A0A5S6QML3-F1
#
_entry.id   AF-A0A5S6QML3-F1
#
_cell.length_a   1.000
_cell.length_b   1.000
_cell.length_c   1.000
_cell.angle_alpha   90.00
_cell.angle_beta   90.00
_cell.angle_gamma   90.00
#
_symmetry.space_group_name_H-M   'P 1'
#
loop_
_entity.id
_entity.type
_entity.pdbx_description
1 polymer ?
#
loop_
_entity_poly.entity_id
_entity_poly.type
_entity_poly.pdbx_seq_one_letter_code
_entity_poly.pdbx_strand_id
1 'polypeptide(L)'
;MNENNEEFNPLLLHTEIRWLSNGACLSWFFQLFDSVLQFFKEDDASLTENLRIRKADVAYLADLYFLFKEVYKQLLTEDLNLIKTKSVISAFMSKLLLFKQSEKDGQVSDADVEVYRDHLQALHNDFARRFEDILSMAIPDWVINPFTNVEDEETSLQIELLDLQSNAELKPRLAEDYLAAKTNSRPVS
;
A
#
# COMPACT_ATOMS: atom_id res chain seq x y z
N MET A 1 -17.46 32.83 10.06
CA MET A 1 -16.30 32.32 10.82
C MET A 1 -15.87 31.04 10.13
N ASN A 2 -14.83 31.18 9.30
CA ASN A 2 -13.86 30.20 8.75
C ASN A 2 -14.36 28.75 8.64
N GLU A 3 -14.69 28.18 7.47
CA GLU A 3 -13.87 28.05 6.24
C GLU A 3 -12.40 27.80 6.59
N ASN A 4 -12.07 26.55 6.95
CA ASN A 4 -10.68 26.02 6.98
C ASN A 4 -10.61 24.48 7.18
N ASN A 5 -11.56 23.72 6.64
CA ASN A 5 -11.54 22.25 6.75
C ASN A 5 -11.10 21.55 5.45
N GLU A 6 -10.94 22.30 4.35
CA GLU A 6 -10.54 21.73 3.05
C GLU A 6 -9.05 21.89 2.74
N GLU A 7 -8.33 22.73 3.49
CA GLU A 7 -6.90 23.03 3.25
C GLU A 7 -5.94 21.99 3.86
N PHE A 8 -6.44 21.02 4.63
CA PHE A 8 -5.61 19.96 5.25
C PHE A 8 -5.35 18.75 4.34
N ASN A 9 -6.06 18.63 3.21
CA ASN A 9 -5.93 17.48 2.31
C ASN A 9 -4.78 17.53 1.29
N PRO A 10 -4.31 18.69 0.80
CA PRO A 10 -3.14 18.74 -0.07
C PRO A 10 -1.81 18.54 0.69
N LEU A 11 -1.77 18.92 1.97
CA LEU A 11 -0.55 18.89 2.79
C LEU A 11 -0.11 17.47 3.18
N LEU A 12 -0.99 16.47 3.10
CA LEU A 12 -0.66 15.10 3.46
C LEU A 12 0.30 14.42 2.47
N LEU A 13 0.46 14.97 1.26
CA LEU A 13 1.38 14.46 0.24
C LEU A 13 2.73 15.21 0.24
N HIS A 14 2.79 16.50 0.61
CA HIS A 14 4.08 17.15 0.87
C HIS A 14 4.79 16.64 2.15
N THR A 15 4.15 15.73 2.90
CA THR A 15 4.72 14.95 4.01
C THR A 15 5.42 13.66 3.59
N GLU A 16 5.58 13.37 2.30
CA GLU A 16 6.24 12.17 1.71
C GLU A 16 7.52 11.70 2.43
N ILE A 17 8.34 12.62 2.96
CA ILE A 17 9.60 12.30 3.64
C ILE A 17 9.38 11.96 5.14
N ARG A 18 8.34 12.52 5.77
CA ARG A 18 8.19 12.54 7.23
C ARG A 18 7.59 11.25 7.79
N TRP A 19 6.60 10.65 7.14
CA TRP A 19 5.99 9.42 7.65
C TRP A 19 6.87 8.18 7.37
N LEU A 20 7.68 8.20 6.31
CA LEU A 20 8.72 7.19 6.07
C LEU A 20 9.85 7.25 7.10
N SER A 21 10.33 8.45 7.44
CA SER A 21 11.32 8.62 8.51
C SER A 21 10.72 8.26 9.87
N ASN A 22 9.45 8.57 10.11
CA ASN A 22 8.75 8.21 11.34
C ASN A 22 8.57 6.69 11.47
N GLY A 23 8.22 6.00 10.38
CA GLY A 23 8.12 4.54 10.35
C GLY A 23 9.45 3.86 10.65
N ALA A 24 10.52 4.29 9.96
CA ALA A 24 11.86 3.80 10.24
C ALA A 24 12.30 4.08 11.68
N CYS A 25 12.04 5.29 12.19
CA CYS A 25 12.33 5.66 13.57
C CYS A 25 11.56 4.79 14.57
N LEU A 26 10.27 4.53 14.33
CA LEU A 26 9.44 3.67 15.18
C LEU A 26 9.91 2.21 15.17
N SER A 27 10.26 1.65 14.01
CA SER A 27 10.81 0.30 13.93
C SER A 27 12.14 0.19 14.70
N TRP A 28 13.02 1.17 14.55
CA TRP A 28 14.30 1.23 15.27
C TRP A 28 14.09 1.41 16.77
N PHE A 29 13.18 2.31 17.16
CA PHE A 29 12.82 2.53 18.56
C PHE A 29 12.25 1.26 19.20
N PHE A 30 11.40 0.52 18.48
CA PHE A 30 10.86 -0.75 18.94
C PHE A 30 11.94 -1.83 19.10
N GLN A 31 12.94 -1.88 18.21
CA GLN A 31 14.10 -2.78 18.36
C GLN A 31 14.93 -2.47 19.59
N LEU A 32 15.04 -1.19 19.97
CA LEU A 32 15.79 -0.72 21.12
C LEU A 32 14.93 -0.61 22.40
N PHE A 33 13.67 -1.00 22.34
CA PHE A 33 12.67 -0.66 23.36
C PHE A 33 13.08 -1.12 24.76
N ASP A 34 13.54 -2.36 24.89
CA ASP A 34 13.95 -2.92 26.18
C ASP A 34 15.23 -2.26 26.73
N SER A 35 16.15 -1.85 25.85
CA SER A 35 17.34 -1.08 26.23
C SER A 35 16.98 0.34 26.70
N VAL A 36 16.01 0.99 26.04
CA VAL A 36 15.48 2.30 26.46
C VAL A 36 14.78 2.19 27.81
N LEU A 37 13.97 1.15 28.04
CA LEU A 37 13.35 0.90 29.34
C LEU A 37 14.40 0.69 30.44
N GLN A 38 15.47 -0.06 30.15
CA GLN A 38 16.55 -0.30 31.10
C GLN A 38 17.31 0.99 31.43
N PHE A 39 17.52 1.86 30.44
CA PHE A 39 18.21 3.14 30.62
C PHE A 39 17.47 4.07 31.59
N PHE A 40 16.15 4.19 31.46
CA PHE A 40 15.34 5.08 32.30
C PHE A 40 14.96 4.48 33.66
N LYS A 41 15.20 3.19 33.88
CA LYS A 41 14.71 2.43 35.05
C LYS A 41 15.08 3.05 36.39
N GLU A 42 16.26 3.68 36.49
CA GLU A 42 16.77 4.26 37.74
C GLU A 42 16.55 5.77 37.83
N ASP A 43 16.29 6.44 36.71
CA ASP A 43 16.23 7.90 36.60
C ASP A 43 14.78 8.41 36.60
N ASP A 44 13.87 7.73 35.90
CA ASP A 44 12.45 8.10 35.85
C ASP A 44 11.53 6.86 35.75
N ALA A 45 11.12 6.38 36.92
CA ALA A 45 10.21 5.25 37.04
C ALA A 45 8.83 5.52 36.41
N SER A 46 8.36 6.78 36.38
CA SER A 46 7.08 7.13 35.77
C SER A 46 7.16 7.00 34.26
N LEU A 47 8.24 7.49 33.64
CA LEU A 47 8.47 7.34 32.21
C LEU A 47 8.63 5.87 31.81
N THR A 48 9.39 5.08 32.57
CA THR A 48 9.56 3.64 32.31
C THR A 48 8.21 2.90 32.31
N GLU A 49 7.35 3.17 33.29
CA GLU A 49 6.04 2.51 33.36
C GLU A 49 5.11 2.94 32.22
N ASN A 50 5.07 4.24 31.90
CA ASN A 50 4.31 4.73 30.77
C ASN A 50 4.76 4.10 29.44
N LEU A 51 6.07 4.01 29.20
CA LEU A 51 6.60 3.34 28.02
C LEU A 51 6.21 1.87 27.99
N ARG A 52 6.29 1.17 29.13
CA ARG A 52 5.92 -0.25 29.22
C ARG A 52 4.47 -0.48 28.80
N ILE A 53 3.54 0.37 29.25
CA ILE A 53 2.12 0.33 28.88
C ILE A 53 1.95 0.56 27.36
N ARG A 54 2.73 1.46 26.77
CA ARG A 54 2.64 1.84 25.34
C ARG A 54 3.39 0.92 24.39
N LYS A 55 4.01 -0.18 24.87
CA LYS A 55 4.81 -1.09 24.02
C LYS A 55 3.99 -1.66 22.85
N ALA A 56 2.75 -2.05 23.11
CA ALA A 56 1.84 -2.59 22.09
C ALA A 56 1.46 -1.53 21.04
N ASP A 57 1.19 -0.29 21.47
CA ASP A 57 0.87 0.83 20.58
C ASP A 57 2.03 1.11 19.61
N VAL A 58 3.26 1.14 20.14
CA VAL A 58 4.48 1.37 19.35
C VAL A 58 4.71 0.24 18.35
N ALA A 59 4.52 -1.02 18.76
CA ALA A 59 4.61 -2.16 17.85
C ALA A 59 3.59 -2.06 16.71
N TYR A 60 2.33 -1.77 17.06
CA TYR A 60 1.24 -1.60 16.11
C TYR A 60 1.54 -0.50 15.08
N LEU A 61 1.98 0.68 15.54
CA LEU A 61 2.32 1.79 14.65
C LEU A 61 3.52 1.44 13.76
N ALA A 62 4.56 0.81 14.31
CA ALA A 62 5.73 0.39 13.53
C ALA A 62 5.34 -0.55 12.38
N ASP A 63 4.50 -1.56 12.66
CA ASP A 63 3.98 -2.50 11.66
C ASP A 63 3.15 -1.76 10.58
N LEU A 64 2.26 -0.85 11.00
CA LEU A 64 1.41 -0.08 10.08
C LEU A 64 2.23 0.84 9.16
N TYR A 65 3.22 1.56 9.70
CA TYR A 65 4.10 2.40 8.90
C TYR A 65 4.97 1.60 7.94
N PHE A 66 5.38 0.40 8.34
CA PHE A 66 6.07 -0.52 7.43
C PHE A 66 5.17 -0.89 6.25
N LEU A 67 3.89 -1.19 6.50
CA LEU A 67 2.93 -1.49 5.44
C LEU A 67 2.75 -0.32 4.46
N PHE A 68 2.60 0.91 4.96
CA PHE A 68 2.52 2.09 4.11
C PHE A 68 3.78 2.29 3.25
N LYS A 69 4.96 2.07 3.84
CA LYS A 69 6.24 2.21 3.13
C LYS A 69 6.33 1.27 1.93
N GLU A 70 5.91 0.02 2.10
CA GLU A 70 5.94 -0.97 1.03
C GLU A 70 5.02 -0.60 -0.15
N VAL A 71 3.86 -0.01 0.13
CA VAL A 71 2.93 0.49 -0.90
C VAL A 71 3.51 1.68 -1.61
N TYR A 72 4.02 2.65 -0.87
CA TYR A 72 4.60 3.85 -1.46
C TYR A 72 5.81 3.55 -2.35
N LYS A 73 6.67 2.61 -1.94
CA LYS A 73 7.76 2.14 -2.79
C LYS A 73 7.25 1.60 -4.13
N GLN A 74 6.14 0.86 -4.13
CA GLN A 74 5.53 0.35 -5.35
C GLN A 74 4.92 1.49 -6.19
N LEU A 75 4.26 2.46 -5.57
CA LEU A 75 3.66 3.61 -6.24
C LEU A 75 4.69 4.63 -6.78
N LEU A 76 5.92 4.63 -6.28
CA LEU A 76 6.99 5.49 -6.80
C LEU A 76 7.85 4.84 -7.90
N THR A 77 7.51 3.64 -8.36
CA THR A 77 8.31 2.97 -9.38
C THR A 77 8.15 3.67 -10.74
N GLU A 78 9.25 3.82 -11.48
CA GLU A 78 9.29 4.57 -12.76
C GLU A 78 8.36 4.02 -13.86
N ASP A 79 7.93 2.76 -13.75
CA ASP A 79 7.10 2.06 -14.73
C ASP A 79 5.63 1.90 -14.28
N LEU A 80 5.16 2.78 -13.39
CA LEU A 80 3.80 2.75 -12.86
C LEU A 80 2.78 3.08 -13.97
N ASN A 81 1.79 2.21 -14.12
CA ASN A 81 0.61 2.45 -14.94
C ASN A 81 -0.66 2.23 -14.12
N LEU A 82 -1.82 2.52 -14.71
CA LEU A 82 -3.10 2.46 -14.02
C LEU A 82 -3.46 1.06 -13.52
N ILE A 83 -3.12 0.02 -14.30
CA ILE A 83 -3.33 -1.39 -13.95
C ILE A 83 -2.50 -1.75 -12.72
N LYS A 84 -1.21 -1.39 -12.72
CA LYS A 84 -0.30 -1.59 -11.58
C LYS A 84 -0.77 -0.82 -10.36
N THR A 85 -1.17 0.43 -10.53
CA THR A 85 -1.70 1.28 -9.45
C THR A 85 -2.91 0.64 -8.78
N LYS A 86 -3.89 0.21 -9.58
CA LYS A 86 -5.07 -0.52 -9.09
C LYS A 86 -4.68 -1.77 -8.32
N SER A 87 -3.78 -2.58 -8.87
CA SER A 87 -3.30 -3.80 -8.21
C SER A 87 -2.63 -3.53 -6.86
N VAL A 88 -1.73 -2.53 -6.80
CA VAL A 88 -1.01 -2.14 -5.57
C VAL A 88 -1.98 -1.67 -4.49
N ILE A 89 -2.95 -0.81 -4.84
CA ILE A 89 -3.95 -0.30 -3.89
C ILE A 89 -4.87 -1.44 -3.43
N SER A 90 -5.37 -2.27 -4.33
CA SER A 90 -6.21 -3.44 -3.98
C SER A 90 -5.48 -4.41 -3.05
N ALA A 91 -4.19 -4.67 -3.30
CA ALA A 91 -3.36 -5.51 -2.45
C ALA A 91 -3.16 -4.88 -1.06
N PHE A 92 -2.93 -3.57 -0.99
CA PHE A 92 -2.83 -2.85 0.29
C PHE A 92 -4.12 -2.93 1.10
N MET A 93 -5.27 -2.70 0.46
CA MET A 93 -6.59 -2.81 1.08
C MET A 93 -6.83 -4.19 1.67
N SER A 94 -6.46 -5.24 0.91
CA SER A 94 -6.52 -6.63 1.38
C SER A 94 -5.60 -6.86 2.58
N LYS A 95 -4.38 -6.32 2.56
CA LYS A 95 -3.43 -6.41 3.69
C LYS A 95 -3.95 -5.70 4.94
N LEU A 96 -4.62 -4.55 4.82
CA LEU A 96 -5.25 -3.88 5.97
C LEU A 96 -6.32 -4.75 6.64
N LEU A 97 -7.13 -5.45 5.85
CA LEU A 97 -8.14 -6.37 6.38
C LEU A 97 -7.50 -7.59 7.07
N LEU A 98 -6.43 -8.14 6.50
CA LEU A 98 -5.67 -9.22 7.15
C LEU A 98 -5.03 -8.75 8.45
N PHE A 99 -4.45 -7.55 8.46
CA PHE A 99 -3.85 -6.97 9.65
C PHE A 99 -4.89 -6.69 10.75
N LYS A 100 -6.12 -6.38 10.36
CA LYS A 100 -7.26 -6.28 11.27
C LYS A 100 -7.67 -7.64 11.85
N GLN A 101 -7.50 -8.73 11.10
CA GLN A 101 -7.90 -10.09 11.50
C GLN A 101 -6.81 -10.84 12.26
N SER A 102 -5.55 -10.43 12.19
CA SER A 102 -4.47 -11.11 12.91
C SER A 102 -4.71 -11.05 14.42
N GLU A 103 -4.89 -12.21 15.03
CA GLU A 103 -4.85 -12.36 16.49
C GLU A 103 -3.42 -12.06 16.94
N LYS A 104 -3.26 -11.02 17.78
CA LYS A 104 -1.97 -10.78 18.42
C LYS A 104 -1.79 -11.84 19.50
N ASP A 105 -0.58 -12.40 19.59
CA ASP A 105 -0.12 -13.16 20.76
C ASP A 105 -0.56 -12.42 22.03
N GLY A 106 -0.97 -13.16 23.08
CA GLY A 106 -1.70 -12.70 24.29
C GLY A 106 -1.00 -11.68 25.20
N GLN A 107 -0.19 -10.80 24.62
CA GLN A 107 0.56 -9.70 25.22
C GLN A 107 -0.17 -8.34 25.08
N VAL A 108 -1.25 -8.27 24.29
CA VAL A 108 -2.07 -7.05 24.08
C VAL A 108 -3.44 -7.26 24.73
N SER A 109 -4.00 -6.22 25.37
CA SER A 109 -5.34 -6.31 25.96
C SER A 109 -6.43 -6.34 24.89
N ASP A 110 -7.55 -7.01 25.16
CA ASP A 110 -8.69 -7.07 24.22
C ASP A 110 -9.21 -5.67 23.86
N ALA A 111 -9.21 -4.73 24.83
CA ALA A 111 -9.62 -3.36 24.60
C ALA A 111 -8.70 -2.62 23.60
N ASP A 112 -7.38 -2.81 23.73
CA ASP A 112 -6.42 -2.20 22.78
C ASP A 112 -6.56 -2.83 21.38
N VAL A 113 -6.82 -4.14 21.32
CA VAL A 113 -7.07 -4.84 20.05
C VAL A 113 -8.31 -4.27 19.35
N GLU A 114 -9.39 -3.99 20.08
CA GLU A 114 -10.58 -3.33 19.52
C GLU A 114 -10.27 -1.93 18.99
N VAL A 115 -9.50 -1.12 19.73
CA VAL A 115 -9.07 0.21 19.26
C VAL A 115 -8.27 0.12 17.96
N TYR A 116 -7.33 -0.82 17.86
CA TYR A 116 -6.56 -1.01 16.63
C TYR A 116 -7.43 -1.50 15.48
N ARG A 117 -8.38 -2.39 15.75
CA ARG A 117 -9.34 -2.92 14.78
C ARG A 117 -10.21 -1.80 14.19
N ASP A 118 -10.67 -0.89 15.04
CA ASP A 118 -11.48 0.26 14.65
C ASP A 118 -10.65 1.26 13.84
N HIS A 119 -9.42 1.55 14.27
CA HIS A 119 -8.51 2.41 13.52
C HIS A 119 -8.20 1.84 12.12
N LEU A 120 -7.89 0.53 12.02
CA LEU A 120 -7.66 -0.12 10.73
C LEU A 120 -8.92 -0.11 9.85
N GLN A 121 -10.11 -0.24 10.42
CA GLN A 121 -11.36 -0.15 9.67
C GLN A 121 -11.60 1.28 9.15
N ALA A 122 -11.39 2.29 9.98
CA ALA A 122 -11.50 3.69 9.58
C ALA A 122 -10.51 4.02 8.46
N LEU A 123 -9.26 3.55 8.58
CA LEU A 123 -8.24 3.71 7.56
C LEU A 123 -8.62 3.02 6.25
N HIS A 124 -9.09 1.78 6.31
CA HIS A 124 -9.59 1.06 5.14
C HIS A 124 -10.72 1.83 4.46
N ASN A 125 -11.70 2.34 5.22
CA ASN A 125 -12.82 3.10 4.67
C ASN A 125 -12.35 4.41 4.00
N ASP A 126 -11.39 5.11 4.59
CA ASP A 126 -10.83 6.32 3.97
C ASP A 126 -10.12 6.00 2.66
N PHE A 127 -9.32 4.93 2.60
CA PHE A 127 -8.67 4.49 1.36
C PHE A 127 -9.69 4.04 0.31
N ALA A 128 -10.73 3.30 0.70
CA ALA A 128 -11.81 2.90 -0.21
C ALA A 128 -12.47 4.11 -0.87
N ARG A 129 -12.73 5.17 -0.09
CA ARG A 129 -13.31 6.42 -0.57
C ARG A 129 -12.34 7.23 -1.42
N ARG A 130 -11.07 7.36 -0.99
CA ARG A 130 -10.05 8.14 -1.70
C ARG A 130 -9.67 7.53 -3.05
N PHE A 131 -9.72 6.22 -3.18
CA PHE A 131 -9.33 5.49 -4.39
C PHE A 131 -10.50 4.79 -5.07
N GLU A 132 -11.74 5.25 -4.84
CA GLU A 132 -12.96 4.67 -5.39
C GLU A 132 -12.90 4.54 -6.91
N ASP A 133 -12.47 5.59 -7.62
CA ASP A 133 -12.36 5.59 -9.08
C ASP A 133 -11.39 4.53 -9.61
N ILE A 134 -10.24 4.37 -8.93
CA ILE A 134 -9.23 3.38 -9.30
C ILE A 134 -9.72 1.96 -8.98
N LEU A 135 -10.36 1.79 -7.82
CA LEU A 135 -10.84 0.48 -7.34
C LEU A 135 -12.08 -0.01 -8.12
N SER A 136 -12.95 0.90 -8.56
CA SER A 136 -14.16 0.57 -9.34
C SER A 136 -13.89 0.37 -10.83
N MET A 137 -12.75 0.84 -11.34
CA MET A 137 -12.38 0.73 -12.75
C MET A 137 -12.44 -0.70 -13.30
N ALA A 138 -13.27 -0.95 -14.29
CA ALA A 138 -13.20 -2.17 -15.08
C ALA A 138 -12.06 -2.04 -16.10
N ILE A 139 -11.12 -3.00 -16.10
CA ILE A 139 -10.05 -3.08 -17.09
C ILE A 139 -10.42 -4.22 -18.03
N PRO A 140 -10.81 -3.95 -19.29
CA PRO A 140 -11.11 -4.99 -20.26
C PRO A 140 -9.89 -5.89 -20.49
N ASP A 141 -10.15 -7.17 -20.75
CA ASP A 141 -9.08 -8.17 -20.94
C ASP A 141 -8.17 -7.82 -22.13
N TRP A 142 -8.71 -7.20 -23.18
CA TRP A 142 -7.95 -6.79 -24.36
C TRP A 142 -6.90 -5.72 -24.06
N VAL A 143 -7.09 -4.91 -23.01
CA VAL A 143 -6.10 -3.90 -22.57
C VAL A 143 -4.86 -4.58 -21.98
N ILE A 144 -5.04 -5.73 -21.32
CA ILE A 144 -3.94 -6.53 -20.75
C ILE A 144 -3.35 -7.44 -21.82
N ASN A 145 -4.20 -8.07 -22.61
CA ASN A 145 -3.83 -8.99 -23.68
C ASN A 145 -4.75 -8.78 -24.89
N PRO A 146 -4.29 -8.09 -25.95
CA PRO A 146 -5.12 -7.73 -27.09
C PRO A 146 -5.54 -8.93 -27.97
N PHE A 147 -5.03 -10.14 -27.67
CA PHE A 147 -5.40 -11.39 -28.34
C PHE A 147 -6.47 -12.20 -27.58
N THR A 148 -7.27 -11.55 -26.74
CA THR A 148 -8.40 -12.15 -25.99
C THR A 148 -9.73 -12.01 -26.75
N ASN A 149 -10.80 -12.62 -26.23
CA ASN A 149 -12.13 -12.48 -26.83
C ASN A 149 -12.60 -11.02 -26.77
N VAL A 150 -13.28 -10.55 -27.82
CA VAL A 150 -13.76 -9.16 -27.96
C VAL A 150 -15.27 -9.08 -28.19
N GLU A 151 -16.00 -10.20 -28.10
CA GLU A 151 -17.44 -10.27 -28.40
C GLU A 151 -18.31 -9.29 -27.60
N ASP A 152 -17.88 -8.93 -26.37
CA ASP A 152 -18.61 -8.03 -25.48
C ASP A 152 -18.26 -6.53 -25.69
N GLU A 153 -17.32 -6.22 -26.58
CA GLU A 153 -16.85 -4.84 -26.83
C GLU A 153 -17.72 -4.08 -27.84
N GLU A 154 -17.54 -2.77 -27.96
CA GLU A 154 -18.20 -1.97 -28.99
C GLU A 154 -17.77 -2.41 -30.40
N THR A 155 -18.69 -2.43 -31.38
CA THR A 155 -18.41 -2.89 -32.75
C THR A 155 -17.22 -2.21 -33.41
N SER A 156 -16.99 -0.91 -33.13
CA SER A 156 -15.82 -0.17 -33.61
C SER A 156 -14.51 -0.77 -33.08
N LEU A 157 -14.43 -1.01 -31.77
CA LEU A 157 -13.29 -1.64 -31.11
C LEU A 157 -13.10 -3.09 -31.56
N GLN A 158 -14.20 -3.83 -31.75
CA GLN A 158 -14.14 -5.21 -32.26
C GLN A 158 -13.44 -5.28 -33.62
N ILE A 159 -13.78 -4.38 -34.55
CA ILE A 159 -13.16 -4.35 -35.89
C ILE A 159 -11.65 -4.11 -35.77
N GLU A 160 -11.24 -3.08 -35.02
CA GLU A 160 -9.82 -2.75 -34.86
C GLU A 160 -9.03 -3.87 -34.17
N LEU A 161 -9.62 -4.49 -33.15
CA LEU A 161 -8.99 -5.61 -32.43
C LEU A 161 -8.91 -6.86 -33.30
N LEU A 162 -9.91 -7.16 -34.13
CA LEU A 162 -9.88 -8.30 -35.06
C LEU A 162 -8.79 -8.13 -36.13
N ASP A 163 -8.61 -6.92 -36.66
CA ASP A 163 -7.52 -6.60 -37.59
C ASP A 163 -6.15 -6.82 -36.91
N LEU A 164 -6.01 -6.35 -35.67
CA LEU A 164 -4.79 -6.54 -34.87
C LEU A 164 -4.53 -8.03 -34.58
N GLN A 165 -5.56 -8.78 -34.22
CA GLN A 165 -5.50 -10.21 -33.89
C GLN A 165 -5.17 -11.09 -35.10
N SER A 166 -5.60 -10.68 -36.28
CA SER A 166 -5.32 -11.37 -37.54
C SER A 166 -3.88 -11.21 -38.01
N ASN A 167 -3.13 -10.27 -37.44
CA ASN A 167 -1.74 -10.04 -37.77
C ASN A 167 -0.82 -11.07 -37.10
N ALA A 168 -0.44 -12.10 -37.88
CA ALA A 168 0.41 -13.19 -37.42
C ALA A 168 1.83 -12.76 -36.98
N GLU A 169 2.32 -11.60 -37.41
CA GLU A 169 3.66 -11.09 -37.05
C GLU A 169 3.66 -10.31 -35.72
N LEU A 170 2.54 -9.72 -35.31
CA LEU A 170 2.49 -8.87 -34.11
C LEU A 170 2.65 -9.67 -32.82
N LYS A 171 1.99 -10.82 -32.72
CA LYS A 171 2.03 -11.66 -31.52
C LYS A 171 3.45 -12.12 -31.13
N PRO A 172 4.28 -12.66 -32.05
CA PRO A 172 5.66 -13.02 -31.71
C PRO A 172 6.52 -11.78 -31.39
N ARG A 173 6.36 -10.67 -32.13
CA ARG A 173 7.13 -9.44 -31.88
C ARG A 173 6.87 -8.83 -30.51
N LEU A 174 5.61 -8.77 -30.10
CA LEU A 174 5.26 -8.32 -28.75
C LEU A 174 5.89 -9.23 -27.69
N ALA A 175 5.87 -10.54 -27.88
CA ALA A 175 6.51 -11.47 -26.96
C ALA A 175 8.03 -11.26 -26.86
N GLU A 176 8.70 -10.98 -27.98
CA GLU A 176 10.13 -10.63 -28.03
C GLU A 176 10.42 -9.31 -27.29
N ASP A 177 9.63 -8.26 -27.55
CA ASP A 177 9.77 -6.96 -26.90
C ASP A 177 9.56 -7.06 -25.37
N TYR A 178 8.56 -7.84 -24.92
CA TYR A 178 8.33 -8.13 -23.50
C TYR A 178 9.54 -8.84 -22.85
N LEU A 179 10.17 -9.78 -23.55
CA LEU A 179 11.36 -10.47 -23.06
C LEU A 179 12.57 -9.54 -23.01
N ALA A 180 12.76 -8.69 -24.03
CA ALA A 180 13.85 -7.72 -24.12
C ALA A 180 13.77 -6.65 -23.01
N ALA A 181 12.56 -6.15 -22.73
CA ALA A 181 12.32 -5.23 -21.62
C ALA A 181 12.71 -5.85 -20.28
N LYS A 182 12.37 -7.13 -20.06
CA LYS A 182 12.67 -7.87 -18.83
C LYS A 182 14.16 -8.17 -18.64
N THR A 183 14.93 -8.30 -19.73
CA THR A 183 16.39 -8.46 -19.66
C THR A 183 17.13 -7.16 -19.37
N ASN A 184 16.62 -6.03 -19.85
CA ASN A 184 17.23 -4.71 -19.65
C ASN A 184 16.93 -4.07 -18.27
N SER A 185 15.92 -4.58 -17.55
CA SER A 185 15.54 -4.11 -16.21
C SER A 185 16.17 -4.88 -15.05
N ARG A 186 17.16 -5.76 -15.28
CA ARG A 186 17.95 -6.33 -14.18
C ARG A 186 18.98 -5.30 -13.70
N PRO A 187 19.00 -4.92 -12.41
CA PRO A 187 20.07 -4.09 -11.90
C PRO A 187 21.39 -4.87 -12.00
N VAL A 188 22.42 -4.23 -12.55
CA VAL A 188 23.79 -4.73 -12.45
C VAL A 188 24.12 -4.76 -10.96
N SER A 189 24.37 -5.97 -10.45
CA SER A 189 24.70 -6.27 -9.06
C SER A 189 25.91 -5.50 -8.54
#